data_AF-A0A0D6TJH9-F1
#
_entry.id   AF-A0A0D6TJH9-F1
#
_cell.length_a   1.000
_cell.length_b   1.000
_cell.length_c   1.000
_cell.angle_alpha   90.00
_cell.angle_beta   90.00
_cell.angle_gamma   90.00
#
_symmetry.space_group_name_H-M   'P 1'
#
loop_
_entity.id
_entity.type
_entity.pdbx_description
1 polymer ?
#
loop_
_entity_poly.entity_id
_entity_poly.type
_entity_poly.pdbx_seq_one_letter_code
_entity_poly.pdbx_strand_id
1 'polypeptide(L)'
;MSTNRLKKQEKRYENLDFAVQIKKDNLGILKHFIESEKEAHEHDFQGQFYPSYHYEINRVMSTKMTKIPDEIIHLAFYYRLKLGTLDKPLPQHFSLFLNAVEKNIADNNLDKSYLSAYKIYLLFGVMNSADAKNVHHITYEAYTNSLHFLAISNSYTSFPNLRKKHIRFLPFIENKTLMQRIYEGISSYFNSDFTTAGSLVLLLLDTQQASKDVLFALHKNKLENTTVWLLGSFYKDFQNTNINKQILKNLYELYPKEWIDEYQPRKWS
;
A
#
# COMPACT_ATOMS: atom_id res chain seq x y z
N MET A 1 28.06 16.24 2.00
CA MET A 1 28.56 15.51 0.81
C MET A 1 27.44 15.07 -0.13
N SER A 2 26.26 14.67 0.37
CA SER A 2 25.07 14.31 -0.43
C SER A 2 24.66 15.39 -1.45
N THR A 3 24.66 16.66 -1.07
CA THR A 3 24.29 17.79 -1.96
C THR A 3 25.14 17.92 -3.23
N ASN A 4 26.42 17.52 -3.20
CA ASN A 4 27.28 17.58 -4.39
C ASN A 4 27.01 16.39 -5.33
N ARG A 5 26.70 15.21 -4.78
CA ARG A 5 26.34 14.02 -5.56
C ARG A 5 24.97 14.15 -6.22
N LEU A 6 23.99 14.65 -5.47
CA LEU A 6 22.66 15.00 -5.98
C LEU A 6 22.77 15.96 -7.17
N LYS A 7 23.50 17.07 -7.02
CA LYS A 7 23.74 18.03 -8.10
C LYS A 7 24.50 17.44 -9.30
N LYS A 8 25.40 16.49 -9.06
CA LYS A 8 26.13 15.80 -10.14
C LYS A 8 25.20 14.87 -10.92
N GLN A 9 24.31 14.16 -10.24
CA GLN A 9 23.26 13.39 -10.88
C GLN A 9 22.34 14.32 -11.68
N GLU A 10 21.76 15.36 -11.06
CA GLU A 10 20.92 16.37 -11.72
C GLU A 10 21.52 16.86 -13.05
N LYS A 11 22.77 17.34 -13.01
CA LYS A 11 23.50 17.81 -14.20
C LYS A 11 23.68 16.75 -15.29
N ARG A 12 23.85 15.47 -14.90
CA ARG A 12 23.95 14.36 -15.86
C ARG A 12 22.65 14.17 -16.62
N TYR A 13 21.49 14.39 -15.99
CA TYR A 13 20.16 14.21 -16.60
C TYR A 13 19.64 15.43 -17.35
N GLU A 14 20.17 16.62 -17.07
CA GLU A 14 19.98 17.82 -17.90
C GLU A 14 20.71 17.70 -19.26
N ASN A 15 21.64 16.76 -19.41
CA ASN A 15 22.33 16.49 -20.66
C ASN A 15 21.43 15.70 -21.64
N LEU A 16 21.00 16.36 -22.72
CA LEU A 16 20.14 15.80 -23.76
C LEU A 16 20.76 14.63 -24.52
N ASP A 17 22.07 14.62 -24.75
CA ASP A 17 22.74 13.53 -25.46
C ASP A 17 22.76 12.26 -24.62
N PHE A 18 23.03 12.41 -23.32
CA PHE A 18 22.93 11.31 -22.36
C PHE A 18 21.51 10.75 -22.31
N ALA A 19 20.51 11.62 -22.23
CA ALA A 19 19.10 11.25 -22.26
C ALA A 19 18.66 10.48 -23.51
N VAL A 20 19.07 10.95 -24.69
CA VAL A 20 18.76 10.30 -25.97
C VAL A 20 19.42 8.93 -26.04
N GLN A 21 20.63 8.77 -25.51
CA GLN A 21 21.32 7.48 -25.49
C GLN A 21 20.63 6.45 -24.59
N ILE A 22 20.19 6.83 -23.39
CA ILE A 22 19.48 5.94 -22.47
C ILE A 22 18.18 5.42 -23.08
N LYS A 23 17.44 6.29 -23.77
CA LYS A 23 16.13 5.98 -24.35
C LYS A 23 16.18 5.00 -25.53
N LYS A 24 17.37 4.64 -26.02
CA LYS A 24 17.52 3.75 -27.19
C LYS A 24 17.02 2.34 -26.94
N ASP A 25 17.10 1.84 -25.71
CA ASP A 25 16.54 0.54 -25.38
C ASP A 25 16.06 0.44 -23.91
N ASN A 26 15.21 -0.56 -23.66
CA ASN A 26 14.65 -0.79 -22.33
C ASN A 26 15.71 -1.24 -21.30
N LEU A 27 16.80 -1.90 -21.73
CA LEU A 27 17.84 -2.40 -20.83
C LEU A 27 18.67 -1.25 -20.25
N GLY A 28 19.03 -0.26 -21.07
CA GLY A 28 19.69 0.96 -20.67
C GLY A 28 18.86 1.75 -19.67
N ILE A 29 17.55 1.88 -19.90
CA ILE A 29 16.62 2.51 -18.94
C ILE A 29 16.67 1.81 -17.58
N LEU A 30 16.59 0.47 -17.54
CA LEU A 30 16.65 -0.27 -16.28
C LEU A 30 18.01 -0.13 -15.58
N LYS A 31 19.12 -0.35 -16.31
CA LYS A 31 20.47 -0.27 -15.74
C LYS A 31 20.74 1.10 -15.12
N HIS A 32 20.38 2.16 -15.82
CA HIS A 32 20.60 3.51 -15.30
C HIS A 32 19.68 3.87 -14.14
N PHE A 33 18.42 3.42 -14.16
CA PHE A 33 17.55 3.54 -12.99
C PHE A 33 18.18 2.85 -11.77
N ILE A 34 18.65 1.62 -11.93
CA ILE A 34 19.30 0.85 -10.86
C ILE A 34 20.57 1.54 -10.36
N GLU A 35 21.44 2.01 -11.27
CA GLU A 35 22.67 2.73 -10.91
C GLU A 35 22.37 4.01 -10.11
N SER A 36 21.38 4.79 -10.57
CA SER A 36 20.93 6.03 -9.93
C SER A 36 20.41 5.77 -8.51
N GLU A 37 19.47 4.83 -8.38
CA GLU A 37 18.82 4.50 -7.12
C GLU A 37 19.77 3.81 -6.14
N LYS A 38 20.73 3.04 -6.63
CA LYS A 38 21.81 2.47 -5.81
C LYS A 38 22.66 3.58 -5.17
N GLU A 39 23.15 4.53 -5.97
CA GLU A 39 23.94 5.65 -5.44
C GLU A 39 23.11 6.52 -4.49
N ALA A 40 21.83 6.75 -4.82
CA ALA A 40 20.92 7.52 -3.97
C ALA A 40 20.65 6.84 -2.63
N HIS A 41 20.53 5.51 -2.64
CA HIS A 41 20.38 4.71 -1.43
C HIS A 41 21.64 4.70 -0.57
N GLU A 42 22.83 4.55 -1.16
CA GLU A 42 24.13 4.55 -0.46
C GLU A 42 24.48 5.89 0.20
N HIS A 43 23.78 6.97 -0.16
CA HIS A 43 24.10 8.34 0.26
C HIS A 43 22.89 9.12 0.80
N ASP A 44 21.82 8.42 1.21
CA ASP A 44 20.65 8.97 1.89
C ASP A 44 19.94 10.12 1.14
N PHE A 45 19.87 10.05 -0.19
CA PHE A 45 19.10 10.99 -1.02
C PHE A 45 18.10 10.30 -1.96
N GLN A 46 17.79 9.03 -1.70
CA GLN A 46 16.78 8.27 -2.44
C GLN A 46 15.45 9.02 -2.51
N GLY A 47 14.86 9.07 -3.71
CA GLY A 47 13.61 9.78 -3.96
C GLY A 47 13.68 11.31 -3.84
N GLN A 48 14.85 11.92 -3.70
CA GLN A 48 15.01 13.39 -3.74
C GLN A 48 15.21 13.93 -5.16
N PHE A 49 15.33 13.03 -6.14
CA PHE A 49 15.58 13.38 -7.53
C PHE A 49 14.78 12.47 -8.48
N TYR A 50 13.93 13.09 -9.29
CA TYR A 50 13.07 12.41 -10.27
C TYR A 50 13.24 13.05 -11.64
N PRO A 51 14.27 12.68 -12.41
CA PRO A 51 14.40 13.13 -13.78
C PRO A 51 13.25 12.53 -14.61
N SER A 52 12.97 13.14 -15.77
CA SER A 52 11.91 12.66 -16.69
C SER A 52 12.03 11.15 -17.02
N TYR A 53 13.23 10.56 -16.90
CA TYR A 53 13.51 9.15 -17.16
C TYR A 53 13.11 8.21 -16.01
N HIS A 54 12.96 8.69 -14.77
CA HIS A 54 12.31 7.93 -13.70
C HIS A 54 10.80 7.74 -13.95
N TYR A 55 10.23 8.39 -14.97
CA TYR A 55 8.88 8.08 -15.45
C TYR A 55 8.89 7.01 -16.55
N GLU A 56 9.98 6.89 -17.32
CA GLU A 56 10.15 5.86 -18.37
C GLU A 56 10.21 4.45 -17.79
N ILE A 57 10.73 4.29 -16.57
CA ILE A 57 10.76 2.99 -15.89
C ILE A 57 9.34 2.40 -15.75
N ASN A 58 8.30 3.21 -15.52
CA ASN A 58 6.92 2.72 -15.46
C ASN A 58 6.49 2.04 -16.77
N ARG A 59 6.87 2.64 -17.91
CA ARG A 59 6.63 2.05 -19.23
C ARG A 59 7.37 0.73 -19.37
N VAL A 60 8.67 0.70 -19.04
CA VAL A 60 9.50 -0.51 -19.19
C VAL A 60 9.02 -1.67 -18.33
N MET A 61 8.67 -1.41 -17.06
CA MET A 61 8.21 -2.43 -16.10
C MET A 61 6.89 -3.09 -16.51
N SER A 62 6.10 -2.43 -17.38
CA SER A 62 4.87 -3.00 -17.95
C SER A 62 5.10 -3.90 -19.18
N THR A 63 6.33 -3.95 -19.71
CA THR A 63 6.66 -4.74 -20.91
C THR A 63 7.02 -6.18 -20.59
N LYS A 64 7.13 -7.03 -21.63
CA LYS A 64 7.53 -8.44 -21.50
C LYS A 64 8.97 -8.65 -21.01
N MET A 65 9.86 -7.65 -21.13
CA MET A 65 11.28 -7.73 -20.73
C MET A 65 12.03 -8.99 -21.24
N THR A 66 11.64 -9.54 -22.40
CA THR A 66 12.07 -10.87 -22.94
C THR A 66 13.58 -11.02 -23.20
N LYS A 67 14.35 -9.93 -23.19
CA LYS A 67 15.82 -9.93 -23.41
C LYS A 67 16.59 -9.24 -22.27
N ILE A 68 15.91 -8.99 -21.16
CA ILE A 68 16.51 -8.34 -20.00
C ILE A 68 16.92 -9.45 -19.03
N PRO A 69 18.16 -9.47 -18.52
CA PRO A 69 18.58 -10.46 -17.53
C PRO A 69 17.73 -10.40 -16.25
N ASP A 70 17.43 -11.56 -15.67
CA ASP A 70 16.61 -11.69 -14.45
C ASP A 70 17.13 -10.86 -13.28
N GLU A 71 18.47 -10.79 -13.11
CA GLU A 71 19.10 -9.97 -12.09
C GLU A 71 18.74 -8.47 -12.23
N ILE A 72 18.69 -7.98 -13.47
CA ILE A 72 18.32 -6.58 -13.76
C ILE A 72 16.84 -6.35 -13.47
N ILE A 73 15.97 -7.30 -13.83
CA ILE A 73 14.53 -7.23 -13.54
C ILE A 73 14.29 -7.22 -12.02
N HIS A 74 14.94 -8.13 -11.29
CA HIS A 74 14.89 -8.21 -9.84
C HIS A 74 15.36 -6.90 -9.18
N LEU A 75 16.52 -6.37 -9.58
CA LEU A 75 17.05 -5.11 -9.04
C LEU A 75 16.14 -3.92 -9.35
N ALA A 76 15.52 -3.88 -10.54
CA ALA A 76 14.56 -2.84 -10.89
C ALA A 76 13.34 -2.87 -9.97
N PHE A 77 12.75 -4.05 -9.71
CA PHE A 77 11.68 -4.18 -8.72
C PHE A 77 12.14 -3.77 -7.32
N TYR A 78 13.32 -4.21 -6.90
CA TYR A 78 13.86 -3.91 -5.57
C TYR A 78 13.99 -2.41 -5.32
N TYR A 79 14.56 -1.64 -6.27
CA TYR A 79 14.70 -0.20 -6.12
C TYR A 79 13.38 0.56 -6.29
N ARG A 80 12.42 0.04 -7.07
CA ARG A 80 11.05 0.60 -7.10
C ARG A 80 10.31 0.41 -5.78
N LEU A 81 10.46 -0.74 -5.14
CA LEU A 81 9.94 -1.00 -3.80
C LEU A 81 10.56 -0.06 -2.77
N LYS A 82 11.87 0.21 -2.84
CA LYS A 82 12.53 1.21 -2.00
C LYS A 82 11.87 2.58 -2.13
N LEU A 83 11.44 2.98 -3.33
CA LEU A 83 10.67 4.21 -3.60
C LEU A 83 9.17 4.14 -3.25
N GLY A 84 8.70 3.08 -2.59
CA GLY A 84 7.30 2.93 -2.19
C GLY A 84 6.36 2.47 -3.31
N THR A 85 6.91 2.03 -4.44
CA THR A 85 6.11 1.60 -5.59
C THR A 85 5.83 0.10 -5.54
N LEU A 86 4.54 -0.26 -5.54
CA LEU A 86 4.05 -1.64 -5.61
C LEU A 86 3.59 -1.93 -7.05
N ASP A 87 4.44 -2.61 -7.81
CA ASP A 87 4.19 -2.91 -9.22
C ASP A 87 3.19 -4.05 -9.41
N LYS A 88 2.44 -4.03 -10.52
CA LYS A 88 1.76 -5.22 -11.04
C LYS A 88 2.67 -5.89 -12.07
N PRO A 89 3.56 -6.83 -11.69
CA PRO A 89 4.45 -7.49 -12.65
C PRO A 89 3.65 -8.35 -13.62
N LEU A 90 4.22 -8.67 -14.78
CA LEU A 90 3.69 -9.76 -15.61
C LEU A 90 3.87 -11.11 -14.88
N PRO A 91 2.99 -12.11 -15.10
CA PRO A 91 3.03 -13.38 -14.38
C PRO A 91 4.41 -14.06 -14.40
N GLN A 92 5.08 -14.05 -15.56
CA GLN A 92 6.42 -14.64 -15.74
C GLN A 92 7.52 -13.99 -14.87
N HIS A 93 7.31 -12.74 -14.46
CA HIS A 93 8.26 -11.96 -13.64
C HIS A 93 7.85 -11.91 -12.16
N PHE A 94 6.75 -12.57 -11.79
CA PHE A 94 6.20 -12.49 -10.45
C PHE A 94 7.15 -13.07 -9.40
N SER A 95 7.82 -14.18 -9.69
CA SER A 95 8.84 -14.76 -8.80
C SER A 95 9.99 -13.79 -8.52
N LEU A 96 10.48 -13.09 -9.56
CA LEU A 96 11.52 -12.07 -9.40
C LEU A 96 11.04 -10.88 -8.55
N PHE A 97 9.77 -10.49 -8.71
CA PHE A 97 9.16 -9.48 -7.86
C PHE A 97 9.06 -9.94 -6.40
N LEU A 98 8.65 -11.17 -6.12
CA LEU A 98 8.58 -11.71 -4.75
C LEU A 98 9.97 -11.77 -4.10
N ASN A 99 11.01 -12.18 -4.83
CA ASN A 99 12.40 -12.11 -4.36
C ASN A 99 12.81 -10.68 -3.98
N ALA A 100 12.41 -9.69 -4.79
CA ALA A 100 12.69 -8.29 -4.51
C ALA A 100 11.93 -7.79 -3.27
N VAL A 101 10.69 -8.23 -3.04
CA VAL A 101 9.91 -7.92 -1.82
C VAL A 101 10.56 -8.55 -0.59
N GLU A 102 10.91 -9.84 -0.64
CA GLU A 102 11.61 -10.54 0.45
C GLU A 102 12.88 -9.79 0.82
N LYS A 103 13.72 -9.48 -0.19
CA LYS A 103 14.97 -8.75 0.02
C LYS A 103 14.73 -7.35 0.59
N ASN A 104 13.72 -6.63 0.10
CA ASN A 104 13.39 -5.30 0.61
C ASN A 104 12.99 -5.33 2.09
N ILE A 105 12.19 -6.32 2.49
CA ILE A 105 11.80 -6.54 3.89
C ILE A 105 13.01 -6.96 4.73
N ALA A 106 13.86 -7.86 4.23
CA ALA A 106 15.03 -8.39 4.94
C ALA A 106 16.14 -7.36 5.14
N ASP A 107 16.38 -6.48 4.16
CA ASP A 107 17.35 -5.38 4.26
C ASP A 107 16.91 -4.30 5.28
N ASN A 108 15.70 -4.46 5.82
CA ASN A 108 15.06 -3.84 6.98
C ASN A 108 15.49 -2.40 7.33
N ASN A 109 14.62 -1.48 6.93
CA ASN A 109 14.10 -0.45 7.80
C ASN A 109 12.67 -0.23 7.30
N LEU A 110 11.66 -0.95 7.83
CA LEU A 110 10.26 -0.60 7.51
C LEU A 110 10.02 0.92 7.73
N ASP A 111 10.70 1.48 8.73
CA ASP A 111 10.73 2.92 9.06
C ASP A 111 11.45 3.83 8.03
N LYS A 112 12.30 3.27 7.15
CA LYS A 112 12.96 3.99 6.03
C LYS A 112 12.47 3.54 4.65
N SER A 113 11.55 2.58 4.59
CA SER A 113 10.88 2.23 3.35
C SER A 113 9.70 3.18 3.16
N TYR A 114 9.47 3.65 1.93
CA TYR A 114 8.24 4.40 1.61
C TYR A 114 7.01 3.47 1.51
N LEU A 115 7.11 2.21 1.99
CA LEU A 115 6.06 1.21 1.96
C LEU A 115 5.31 1.17 3.30
N SER A 116 3.98 1.24 3.22
CA SER A 116 3.12 1.10 4.40
C SER A 116 3.12 -0.35 4.89
N ALA A 117 3.43 -0.56 6.18
CA ALA A 117 3.37 -1.86 6.82
C ALA A 117 2.01 -2.55 6.64
N TYR A 118 0.91 -1.79 6.72
CA TYR A 118 -0.43 -2.34 6.50
C TYR A 118 -0.63 -2.82 5.06
N LYS A 119 -0.13 -2.06 4.06
CA LYS A 119 -0.20 -2.48 2.65
C LYS A 119 0.62 -3.75 2.41
N ILE A 120 1.81 -3.86 3.00
CA ILE A 120 2.64 -5.07 2.92
C ILE A 120 1.93 -6.25 3.55
N TYR A 121 1.34 -6.07 4.73
CA TYR A 121 0.57 -7.10 5.38
C TYR A 121 -0.65 -7.54 4.55
N LEU A 122 -1.45 -6.60 4.02
CA LEU A 122 -2.60 -6.93 3.16
C LEU A 122 -2.19 -7.66 1.87
N LEU A 123 -1.05 -7.29 1.29
CA LEU A 123 -0.55 -7.88 0.05
C LEU A 123 0.16 -9.20 0.26
N PHE A 124 0.89 -9.41 1.35
CA PHE A 124 1.78 -10.57 1.49
C PHE A 124 1.56 -11.38 2.79
N GLY A 125 0.81 -10.85 3.76
CA GLY A 125 0.61 -11.49 5.06
C GLY A 125 1.82 -11.42 5.97
N VAL A 126 2.76 -10.51 5.70
CA VAL A 126 4.00 -10.34 6.48
C VAL A 126 3.81 -9.22 7.49
N MET A 127 3.90 -9.55 8.79
CA MET A 127 3.78 -8.57 9.88
C MET A 127 5.12 -7.97 10.31
N ASN A 128 6.20 -8.74 10.19
CA ASN A 128 7.54 -8.32 10.60
C ASN A 128 8.61 -8.97 9.69
N SER A 129 9.84 -8.48 9.80
CA SER A 129 10.96 -8.93 8.97
C SER A 129 11.36 -10.40 9.15
N ALA A 130 11.06 -11.03 10.29
CA ALA A 130 11.37 -12.44 10.49
C ALA A 130 10.53 -13.34 9.58
N ASP A 131 9.36 -12.86 9.16
CA ASP A 131 8.41 -13.54 8.30
C ASP A 131 8.61 -13.22 6.80
N ALA A 132 9.72 -12.57 6.42
CA ALA A 132 9.95 -12.10 5.05
C ALA A 132 9.79 -13.20 3.99
N LYS A 133 10.18 -14.45 4.29
CA LYS A 133 10.03 -15.60 3.38
C LYS A 133 8.59 -15.94 3.04
N ASN A 134 7.63 -15.56 3.89
CA ASN A 134 6.21 -15.85 3.68
C ASN A 134 5.62 -15.10 2.48
N VAL A 135 6.33 -14.12 1.90
CA VAL A 135 5.93 -13.49 0.63
C VAL A 135 5.76 -14.49 -0.50
N HIS A 136 6.42 -15.65 -0.44
CA HIS A 136 6.33 -16.70 -1.46
C HIS A 136 5.08 -17.58 -1.35
N HIS A 137 4.29 -17.44 -0.28
CA HIS A 137 3.04 -18.20 -0.12
C HIS A 137 1.86 -17.60 -0.90
N ILE A 138 2.01 -16.41 -1.50
CA ILE A 138 0.93 -15.78 -2.26
C ILE A 138 0.96 -16.15 -3.75
N THR A 139 -0.23 -16.42 -4.30
CA THR A 139 -0.41 -16.60 -5.74
C THR A 139 -0.47 -15.26 -6.48
N TYR A 140 -0.13 -15.26 -7.77
CA TYR A 140 -0.23 -14.05 -8.60
C TYR A 140 -1.64 -13.45 -8.61
N GLU A 141 -2.67 -14.31 -8.70
CA GLU A 141 -4.07 -13.88 -8.69
C GLU A 141 -4.44 -13.19 -7.37
N ALA A 142 -4.14 -13.83 -6.22
CA ALA A 142 -4.41 -13.25 -4.91
C ALA A 142 -3.68 -11.91 -4.73
N TYR A 143 -2.42 -11.82 -5.18
CA TYR A 143 -1.65 -10.58 -5.16
C TYR A 143 -2.33 -9.48 -5.99
N THR A 144 -2.66 -9.75 -7.25
CA THR A 144 -3.23 -8.74 -8.14
C THR A 144 -4.62 -8.29 -7.72
N ASN A 145 -5.44 -9.18 -7.14
CA ASN A 145 -6.75 -8.83 -6.60
C ASN A 145 -6.63 -7.91 -5.37
N SER A 146 -5.71 -8.22 -4.45
CA SER A 146 -5.44 -7.36 -3.29
C SER A 146 -4.81 -6.03 -3.70
N LEU A 147 -3.94 -6.01 -4.70
CA LEU A 147 -3.40 -4.78 -5.27
C LEU A 147 -4.49 -3.91 -5.91
N HIS A 148 -5.46 -4.54 -6.59
CA HIS A 148 -6.61 -3.83 -7.15
C HIS A 148 -7.48 -3.19 -6.05
N PHE A 149 -7.72 -3.92 -4.95
CA PHE A 149 -8.40 -3.36 -3.76
C PHE A 149 -7.66 -2.13 -3.21
N LEU A 150 -6.33 -2.19 -3.09
CA LEU A 150 -5.53 -1.05 -2.65
C LEU A 150 -5.66 0.14 -3.60
N ALA A 151 -5.60 -0.10 -4.92
CA ALA A 151 -5.75 0.96 -5.92
C ALA A 151 -7.14 1.61 -5.85
N ILE A 152 -8.20 0.83 -5.70
CA ILE A 152 -9.57 1.34 -5.57
C ILE A 152 -9.70 2.16 -4.28
N SER A 153 -9.24 1.62 -3.15
CA SER A 153 -9.23 2.32 -1.85
C SER A 153 -8.55 3.68 -1.94
N ASN A 154 -7.34 3.72 -2.50
CA ASN A 154 -6.53 4.94 -2.60
C ASN A 154 -6.94 5.85 -3.78
N SER A 155 -7.94 5.48 -4.59
CA SER A 155 -8.47 6.34 -5.67
C SER A 155 -9.37 7.48 -5.19
N TYR A 156 -9.77 7.44 -3.91
CA TYR A 156 -10.66 8.43 -3.32
C TYR A 156 -9.88 9.58 -2.68
N THR A 157 -10.49 10.76 -2.68
CA THR A 157 -9.93 11.98 -2.06
C THR A 157 -10.64 12.37 -0.76
N SER A 158 -11.76 11.71 -0.41
CA SER A 158 -12.47 11.94 0.84
C SER A 158 -13.24 10.69 1.32
N PHE A 159 -13.34 10.49 2.63
CA PHE A 159 -14.07 9.36 3.21
C PHE A 159 -15.58 9.36 2.89
N PRO A 160 -16.31 10.50 2.88
CA PRO A 160 -17.72 10.50 2.49
C PRO A 160 -17.94 9.97 1.06
N ASN A 161 -17.07 10.32 0.11
CA ASN A 161 -17.16 9.83 -1.27
C ASN A 161 -16.87 8.32 -1.35
N LEU A 162 -15.93 7.82 -0.55
CA LEU A 162 -15.64 6.39 -0.44
C LEU A 162 -16.87 5.63 0.06
N ARG A 163 -17.49 6.10 1.15
CA ARG A 163 -18.71 5.50 1.72
C ARG A 163 -19.90 5.56 0.77
N LYS A 164 -20.11 6.68 0.08
CA LYS A 164 -21.19 6.81 -0.91
C LYS A 164 -21.04 5.84 -2.08
N LYS A 165 -19.80 5.56 -2.51
CA LYS A 165 -19.48 4.65 -3.63
C LYS A 165 -19.05 3.25 -3.16
N HIS A 166 -19.56 2.79 -2.01
CA HIS A 166 -19.19 1.51 -1.39
C HIS A 166 -19.44 0.28 -2.28
N ILE A 167 -20.39 0.35 -3.22
CA ILE A 167 -20.67 -0.74 -4.17
C ILE A 167 -19.43 -1.18 -4.96
N ARG A 168 -18.47 -0.28 -5.19
CA ARG A 168 -17.19 -0.61 -5.85
C ARG A 168 -16.33 -1.60 -5.07
N PHE A 169 -16.65 -1.85 -3.80
CA PHE A 169 -15.92 -2.77 -2.93
C PHE A 169 -16.54 -4.17 -2.88
N LEU A 170 -17.80 -4.36 -3.29
CA LEU A 170 -18.48 -5.66 -3.24
C LEU A 170 -17.69 -6.81 -3.89
N PRO A 171 -17.03 -6.63 -5.06
CA PRO A 171 -16.27 -7.72 -5.67
C PRO A 171 -15.12 -8.27 -4.83
N PHE A 172 -14.60 -7.49 -3.86
CA PHE A 172 -13.48 -7.91 -3.03
C PHE A 172 -13.89 -8.75 -1.82
N ILE A 173 -15.19 -8.83 -1.48
CA ILE A 173 -15.67 -9.68 -0.38
C ILE A 173 -15.40 -11.16 -0.67
N GLU A 174 -15.44 -11.55 -1.94
CA GLU A 174 -15.18 -12.93 -2.37
C GLU A 174 -13.69 -13.30 -2.30
N ASN A 175 -12.79 -12.32 -2.15
CA ASN A 175 -11.37 -12.57 -1.98
C ASN A 175 -11.07 -13.02 -0.55
N LYS A 176 -11.14 -14.33 -0.31
CA LYS A 176 -10.93 -14.96 1.00
C LYS A 176 -9.59 -14.56 1.63
N THR A 177 -8.51 -14.55 0.86
CA THR A 177 -7.17 -14.19 1.37
C THR A 177 -7.13 -12.74 1.85
N LEU A 178 -7.73 -11.81 1.10
CA LEU A 178 -7.84 -10.41 1.51
C LEU A 178 -8.70 -10.25 2.76
N MET A 179 -9.89 -10.86 2.78
CA MET A 179 -10.80 -10.78 3.92
C MET A 179 -10.19 -11.35 5.19
N GLN A 180 -9.53 -12.52 5.11
CA GLN A 180 -8.82 -13.11 6.24
C GLN A 180 -7.75 -12.16 6.79
N ARG A 181 -6.93 -11.58 5.91
CA ARG A 181 -5.91 -10.59 6.33
C ARG A 181 -6.56 -9.39 7.00
N ILE A 182 -7.66 -8.86 6.46
CA ILE A 182 -8.39 -7.75 7.10
C ILE A 182 -8.86 -8.15 8.51
N TYR A 183 -9.43 -9.35 8.69
CA TYR A 183 -9.89 -9.83 10.00
C TYR A 183 -8.76 -9.85 11.03
N GLU A 184 -7.60 -10.36 10.63
CA GLU A 184 -6.45 -10.58 11.51
C GLU A 184 -5.63 -9.29 11.74
N GLY A 185 -5.62 -8.35 10.80
CA GLY A 185 -4.68 -7.22 10.84
C GLY A 185 -5.27 -5.85 11.11
N ILE A 186 -6.56 -5.62 10.83
CA ILE A 186 -7.11 -4.25 10.89
C ILE A 186 -6.95 -3.61 12.28
N SER A 187 -7.05 -4.39 13.35
CA SER A 187 -6.86 -3.90 14.72
C SER A 187 -5.43 -3.43 15.00
N SER A 188 -4.42 -4.11 14.43
CA SER A 188 -3.00 -3.80 14.64
C SER A 188 -2.52 -2.63 13.79
N TYR A 189 -3.19 -2.37 12.67
CA TYR A 189 -2.78 -1.36 11.68
C TYR A 189 -3.79 -0.22 11.52
N PHE A 190 -4.73 -0.08 12.46
CA PHE A 190 -5.80 0.89 12.34
C PHE A 190 -5.25 2.32 12.28
N ASN A 191 -5.46 3.00 11.15
CA ASN A 191 -5.15 4.42 10.97
C ASN A 191 -6.24 5.07 10.11
N SER A 192 -6.47 6.38 10.24
CA SER A 192 -7.39 7.07 9.33
C SER A 192 -6.70 7.37 7.99
N ASP A 193 -6.57 6.31 7.19
CA ASP A 193 -6.18 6.34 5.79
C ASP A 193 -7.21 5.62 4.92
N PHE A 194 -7.07 5.74 3.60
CA PHE A 194 -8.02 5.17 2.65
C PHE A 194 -7.99 3.64 2.59
N THR A 195 -6.88 3.01 2.95
CA THR A 195 -6.74 1.54 2.95
C THR A 195 -7.52 0.93 4.11
N THR A 196 -7.39 1.52 5.30
CA THR A 196 -8.19 1.16 6.49
C THR A 196 -9.67 1.45 6.24
N ALA A 197 -10.00 2.61 5.65
CA ALA A 197 -11.37 2.94 5.27
C ALA A 197 -11.99 1.93 4.29
N GLY A 198 -11.24 1.51 3.26
CA GLY A 198 -11.68 0.45 2.35
C GLY A 198 -11.91 -0.88 3.05
N SER A 199 -11.06 -1.21 4.03
CA SER A 199 -11.19 -2.42 4.84
C SER A 199 -12.45 -2.38 5.71
N LEU A 200 -12.75 -1.24 6.33
CA LEU A 200 -13.99 -1.01 7.08
C LEU A 200 -15.23 -1.17 6.19
N VAL A 201 -15.20 -0.66 4.96
CA VAL A 201 -16.31 -0.86 4.01
C VAL A 201 -16.53 -2.34 3.74
N LEU A 202 -15.48 -3.13 3.51
CA LEU A 202 -15.63 -4.57 3.30
C LEU A 202 -16.26 -5.27 4.50
N LEU A 203 -15.80 -4.98 5.72
CA LEU A 203 -16.39 -5.54 6.95
C LEU A 203 -17.86 -5.14 7.15
N LEU A 204 -18.23 -3.92 6.77
CA LEU A 204 -19.60 -3.43 6.91
C LEU A 204 -20.55 -4.00 5.86
N LEU A 205 -20.06 -4.24 4.64
CA LEU A 205 -20.81 -4.85 3.54
C LEU A 205 -20.93 -6.37 3.66
N ASP A 206 -19.90 -7.03 4.18
CA ASP A 206 -19.91 -8.49 4.34
C ASP A 206 -20.98 -8.92 5.34
N THR A 207 -21.62 -10.04 5.06
CA THR A 207 -22.74 -10.58 5.86
C THR A 207 -22.29 -11.61 6.87
N GLN A 208 -21.02 -12.06 6.82
CA GLN A 208 -20.50 -13.06 7.75
C GLN A 208 -20.32 -12.49 9.16
N GLN A 209 -20.56 -13.35 10.16
CA GLN A 209 -20.41 -12.98 11.57
C GLN A 209 -18.96 -12.57 11.91
N ALA A 210 -17.96 -13.23 11.32
CA ALA A 210 -16.55 -12.92 11.53
C ALA A 210 -16.21 -11.43 11.25
N SER A 211 -16.78 -10.86 10.18
CA SER A 211 -16.63 -9.43 9.88
C SER A 211 -17.18 -8.54 10.98
N LYS A 212 -18.31 -8.93 11.58
CA LYS A 212 -18.97 -8.18 12.65
C LYS A 212 -18.23 -8.30 13.97
N ASP A 213 -17.70 -9.49 14.27
CA ASP A 213 -16.88 -9.73 15.46
C ASP A 213 -15.62 -8.85 15.45
N VAL A 214 -14.99 -8.71 14.28
CA VAL A 214 -13.84 -7.80 14.09
C VAL A 214 -14.24 -6.34 14.36
N LEU A 215 -15.39 -5.88 13.85
CA LEU A 215 -15.87 -4.51 14.09
C LEU A 215 -16.16 -4.25 15.57
N PHE A 216 -16.77 -5.19 16.29
CA PHE A 216 -16.95 -5.09 17.75
C PHE A 216 -15.62 -5.10 18.50
N ALA A 217 -14.63 -5.87 18.05
CA ALA A 217 -13.31 -5.92 18.67
C ALA A 217 -12.58 -4.57 18.58
N LEU A 218 -12.81 -3.78 17.53
CA LEU A 218 -12.23 -2.43 17.40
C LEU A 218 -12.65 -1.50 18.54
N HIS A 219 -13.83 -1.68 19.13
CA HIS A 219 -14.32 -0.81 20.21
C HIS A 219 -13.65 -1.06 21.57
N LYS A 220 -12.95 -2.20 21.73
CA LYS A 220 -12.38 -2.60 23.03
C LYS A 220 -11.04 -1.93 23.33
N ASN A 221 -10.47 -1.23 22.35
CA ASN A 221 -9.23 -0.48 22.52
C ASN A 221 -9.52 0.88 23.16
N LYS A 222 -8.57 1.45 23.91
CA LYS A 222 -8.68 2.85 24.36
C LYS A 222 -8.52 3.77 23.14
N LEU A 223 -9.60 3.91 22.37
CA LEU A 223 -9.62 4.67 21.12
C LEU A 223 -9.56 6.17 21.40
N GLU A 224 -8.80 6.88 20.57
CA GLU A 224 -8.86 8.33 20.51
C GLU A 224 -10.20 8.81 19.92
N ASN A 225 -10.65 10.00 20.34
CA ASN A 225 -11.88 10.60 19.84
C ASN A 225 -11.95 10.69 18.30
N THR A 226 -10.83 10.97 17.62
CA THR A 226 -10.76 11.01 16.14
C THR A 226 -11.05 9.65 15.50
N THR A 227 -10.62 8.56 16.14
CA THR A 227 -10.88 7.19 15.69
C THR A 227 -12.32 6.79 15.97
N VAL A 228 -12.85 7.13 17.16
CA VAL A 228 -14.26 6.91 17.50
C VAL A 228 -15.17 7.64 16.51
N TRP A 229 -14.87 8.90 16.20
CA TRP A 229 -15.59 9.68 15.18
C TRP A 229 -15.56 9.01 13.81
N LEU A 230 -14.37 8.55 13.38
CA LEU A 230 -14.22 7.87 12.09
C LEU A 230 -15.12 6.62 12.04
N LEU A 231 -15.02 5.73 13.03
CA LEU A 231 -15.85 4.52 13.11
C LEU A 231 -17.34 4.86 13.11
N GLY A 232 -17.76 5.81 13.97
CA GLY A 232 -19.14 6.28 14.04
C GLY A 232 -19.66 6.81 12.71
N SER A 233 -18.84 7.57 11.98
CA SER A 233 -19.20 8.11 10.68
C SER A 233 -19.37 7.02 9.61
N PHE A 234 -18.61 5.92 9.68
CA PHE A 234 -18.82 4.76 8.82
C PHE A 234 -20.06 3.99 9.24
N TYR A 235 -20.24 3.70 10.52
CA TYR A 235 -21.38 2.90 10.97
C TYR A 235 -22.72 3.56 10.69
N LYS A 236 -22.84 4.88 10.85
CA LYS A 236 -24.04 5.67 10.52
C LYS A 236 -24.49 5.50 9.06
N ASP A 237 -23.55 5.39 8.12
CA ASP A 237 -23.86 5.25 6.70
C ASP A 237 -24.23 3.80 6.28
N PHE A 238 -24.04 2.81 7.17
CA PHE A 238 -24.20 1.37 6.87
C PHE A 238 -25.25 0.68 7.77
N GLN A 239 -26.32 1.38 8.16
CA GLN A 239 -27.37 0.90 9.08
C GLN A 239 -28.43 -0.02 8.45
N ASN A 240 -28.16 -0.62 7.28
CA ASN A 240 -29.13 -1.40 6.53
C ASN A 240 -29.49 -2.75 7.19
N THR A 241 -28.63 -3.25 8.08
CA THR A 241 -28.83 -4.53 8.78
C THR A 241 -28.94 -4.33 10.29
N ASN A 242 -29.66 -5.23 10.97
CA ASN A 242 -29.79 -5.16 12.43
C ASN A 242 -28.44 -5.30 13.15
N ILE A 243 -27.54 -6.13 12.63
CA ILE A 243 -26.21 -6.30 13.22
C ILE A 243 -25.36 -5.02 13.10
N ASN A 244 -25.42 -4.31 11.97
CA ASN A 244 -24.71 -3.03 11.82
C ASN A 244 -25.32 -1.93 12.73
N LYS A 245 -26.64 -1.98 12.98
CA LYS A 245 -27.28 -1.11 13.99
C LYS A 245 -26.77 -1.39 15.40
N GLN A 246 -26.58 -2.67 15.75
CA GLN A 246 -26.02 -3.08 17.04
C GLN A 246 -24.56 -2.65 17.20
N ILE A 247 -23.75 -2.70 16.14
CA ILE A 247 -22.38 -2.19 16.15
C ILE A 247 -22.35 -0.70 16.51
N LEU A 248 -23.18 0.13 15.85
CA LEU A 248 -23.27 1.56 16.17
C LEU A 248 -23.76 1.79 17.61
N LYS A 249 -24.79 1.06 18.04
CA LYS A 249 -25.31 1.15 19.40
C LYS A 249 -24.22 0.85 20.43
N ASN A 250 -23.45 -0.20 20.22
CA ASN A 250 -22.35 -0.57 21.11
C ASN A 250 -21.26 0.52 21.17
N LEU A 251 -21.00 1.23 20.07
CA LEU A 251 -20.09 2.38 20.09
C LEU A 251 -20.62 3.51 20.98
N TYR A 252 -21.92 3.84 20.91
CA TYR A 252 -22.57 4.83 21.79
C TYR A 252 -22.63 4.40 23.26
N GLU A 253 -22.65 3.10 23.55
CA GLU A 253 -22.60 2.59 24.93
C GLU A 253 -21.21 2.74 25.56
N LEU A 254 -20.15 2.74 24.74
CA LEU A 254 -18.76 2.77 25.19
C LEU A 254 -18.11 4.16 25.17
N TYR A 255 -18.60 5.10 24.36
CA TYR A 255 -17.99 6.41 24.16
C TYR A 255 -19.01 7.56 24.21
N PRO A 256 -18.57 8.78 24.59
CA PRO A 256 -19.43 9.96 24.58
C PRO A 256 -20.06 10.22 23.21
N LYS A 257 -21.32 10.66 23.20
CA LYS A 257 -22.09 10.95 21.99
C LYS A 257 -21.39 11.99 21.12
N GLU A 258 -20.78 13.00 21.74
CA GLU A 258 -20.08 14.10 21.09
C GLU A 258 -18.89 13.59 20.26
N TRP A 259 -18.20 12.55 20.74
CA TRP A 259 -17.08 11.93 19.99
C TRP A 259 -17.55 11.20 18.74
N ILE A 260 -18.81 10.79 18.68
CA ILE A 260 -19.39 10.02 17.58
C ILE A 260 -20.10 10.95 16.59
N ASP A 261 -20.77 11.99 17.10
CA ASP A 261 -21.64 12.87 16.32
C ASP A 261 -20.96 14.11 15.79
N GLU A 262 -20.00 14.66 16.51
CA GLU A 262 -19.33 15.90 16.15
C GLU A 262 -17.98 15.62 15.50
N TYR A 263 -17.62 16.43 14.50
CA TYR A 263 -16.31 16.34 13.86
C TYR A 263 -15.19 16.53 14.87
N GLN A 264 -14.30 15.55 14.97
CA GLN A 264 -13.14 15.58 15.87
C GLN A 264 -11.89 15.96 15.06
N PRO A 265 -11.39 17.21 15.16
CA PRO A 265 -10.21 17.62 14.42
C PRO A 265 -8.99 16.85 14.89
N ARG A 266 -8.15 16.38 13.95
CA ARG A 266 -6.84 15.82 14.30
C ARG A 266 -5.97 16.90 14.93
N LYS A 267 -5.43 16.61 16.12
CA LYS A 267 -4.33 17.39 16.67
C LYS A 267 -3.09 17.00 15.88
N TRP A 268 -2.57 17.94 15.09
CA TRP A 268 -1.25 17.80 14.50
C TRP A 268 -0.24 18.01 15.62
N SER A 269 0.36 16.92 16.11
CA SER A 269 1.53 16.95 17.00
C SER A 269 2.81 16.90 16.17
#